data_AF-A0A8J9Z8B3-F1
#
_entry.id   AF-A0A8J9Z8B3-F1
#
_cell.length_a   1.000
_cell.length_b   1.000
_cell.length_c   1.000
_cell.angle_alpha   90.00
_cell.angle_beta   90.00
_cell.angle_gamma   90.00
#
_symmetry.space_group_name_H-M   'P 1'
#
loop_
_entity.id
_entity.type
_entity.pdbx_description
1 polymer ?
#
loop_
_entity_poly.entity_id
_entity_poly.type
_entity_poly.pdbx_seq_one_letter_code
_entity_poly.pdbx_strand_id
1 'polypeptide(L)' 'MYLLISLLHRESQLVAVYTRQVPEGNVRRYQRATYRRIQRRLFAEWEKFAAGETTAKMLLEVCSKIFGPPGH' A
#
# COMPACT_ATOMS: atom_id res chain seq x y z
N MET A 1 -27.84 -32.16 -15.88
CA MET A 1 -27.89 -31.11 -14.84
C MET A 1 -26.57 -31.07 -14.05
N TYR A 2 -25.43 -30.78 -14.70
CA TYR A 2 -24.11 -30.76 -14.02
C TYR A 2 -23.16 -29.66 -14.53
N LEU A 3 -23.58 -28.91 -15.54
CA LEU A 3 -22.75 -27.88 -16.17
C LEU A 3 -22.46 -26.72 -15.20
N LEU A 4 -23.46 -26.27 -14.45
CA LEU A 4 -23.29 -25.19 -13.49
C LEU A 4 -22.32 -25.57 -12.37
N ILE A 5 -22.43 -26.79 -11.83
CA ILE A 5 -21.56 -27.28 -10.75
C ILE A 5 -20.11 -27.40 -11.21
N SER A 6 -19.89 -27.87 -12.44
CA SER A 6 -18.55 -28.02 -13.02
C SER A 6 -17.90 -26.67 -13.38
N LEU A 7 -18.69 -25.71 -13.85
CA LEU A 7 -18.23 -24.33 -14.05
C LEU A 7 -17.87 -23.65 -12.74
N LEU A 8 -18.73 -23.77 -11.72
CA LEU A 8 -18.49 -23.17 -10.39
C LEU A 8 -17.26 -23.76 -9.72
N HIS A 9 -17.06 -25.08 -9.84
CA HIS A 9 -15.87 -25.75 -9.34
C HIS A 9 -14.59 -25.24 -10.03
N ARG A 10 -14.64 -25.07 -11.37
CA ARG A 10 -13.50 -24.52 -12.13
C ARG A 10 -13.19 -23.07 -11.76
N GLU A 11 -14.21 -22.24 -11.57
CA GLU A 11 -14.03 -20.87 -11.07
C GLU A 11 -13.45 -20.84 -9.66
N SER A 12 -13.95 -21.69 -8.76
CA SER A 12 -13.45 -21.76 -7.37
C SER A 12 -11.97 -22.14 -7.30
N GLN A 13 -11.53 -23.06 -8.18
CA GLN A 13 -10.12 -23.44 -8.30
C GLN A 13 -9.26 -22.31 -8.84
N LEU A 14 -9.75 -21.57 -9.84
CA LEU A 14 -9.03 -20.41 -10.40
C LEU A 14 -8.91 -19.29 -9.37
N VAL A 15 -9.98 -18.94 -8.66
CA VAL A 15 -9.95 -17.92 -7.60
C VAL A 15 -8.97 -18.31 -6.50
N ALA A 16 -9.01 -19.57 -6.04
CA ALA A 16 -8.07 -20.07 -5.05
C ALA A 16 -6.61 -20.01 -5.53
N VAL A 17 -6.36 -20.28 -6.83
CA VAL A 17 -5.04 -20.14 -7.45
C VAL A 17 -4.60 -18.69 -7.51
N TYR A 18 -5.46 -17.74 -7.91
CA TYR A 18 -5.13 -16.31 -7.91
C TYR A 18 -4.84 -15.79 -6.49
N THR A 19 -5.61 -16.23 -5.49
CA THR A 19 -5.36 -15.86 -4.09
C THR A 19 -4.01 -16.40 -3.58
N ARG A 20 -3.62 -17.63 -4.00
CA ARG A 20 -2.30 -18.22 -3.67
C ARG A 20 -1.14 -17.66 -4.49
N GLN A 21 -1.39 -17.21 -5.72
CA GLN A 21 -0.36 -16.74 -6.66
C GLN A 21 0.05 -15.30 -6.45
N VAL A 22 -0.67 -14.51 -5.65
CA VAL A 22 -0.08 -13.31 -5.06
C VAL A 22 0.84 -13.81 -3.95
N PRO A 23 2.17 -13.87 -4.15
CA PRO A 23 3.03 -14.39 -3.11
C PRO A 23 2.94 -13.37 -1.98
N GLU A 24 2.49 -13.78 -0.80
CA GLU A 24 2.42 -12.88 0.36
C GLU A 24 3.77 -12.18 0.58
N GLY A 25 4.89 -12.84 0.23
CA GLY A 25 6.23 -12.27 0.23
C GLY A 25 6.40 -11.05 -0.67
N ASN A 26 5.75 -11.00 -1.84
CA ASN A 26 5.82 -9.88 -2.78
C ASN A 26 4.99 -8.70 -2.30
N VAL A 27 3.78 -8.94 -1.78
CA VAL A 27 2.95 -7.89 -1.17
C VAL A 27 3.62 -7.35 0.08
N ARG A 28 4.14 -8.21 0.96
CA ARG A 28 4.90 -7.79 2.14
C ARG A 28 6.17 -7.04 1.76
N ARG A 29 6.88 -7.44 0.70
CA ARG A 29 8.06 -6.71 0.19
C ARG A 29 7.68 -5.34 -0.34
N TYR A 30 6.60 -5.25 -1.12
CA TYR A 30 6.07 -3.99 -1.63
C TYR A 30 5.63 -3.07 -0.49
N GLN A 31 4.82 -3.57 0.45
CA GLN A 31 4.40 -2.82 1.64
C GLN A 31 5.58 -2.34 2.48
N ARG A 32 6.61 -3.18 2.71
CA ARG A 32 7.84 -2.77 3.41
C ARG A 32 8.61 -1.69 2.65
N ALA A 33 8.71 -1.79 1.33
CA ALA A 33 9.38 -0.79 0.50
C ALA A 33 8.63 0.56 0.54
N THR A 34 7.29 0.51 0.40
CA THR A 34 6.41 1.67 0.50
C THR A 34 6.48 2.30 1.90
N TYR A 35 6.43 1.49 2.95
CA TYR A 35 6.57 1.95 4.34
C TYR A 35 7.91 2.65 4.57
N ARG A 36 9.03 2.03 4.17
CA ARG A 36 10.37 2.67 4.27
C ARG A 36 10.47 3.97 3.48
N ARG A 37 9.80 4.07 2.34
CA ARG A 37 9.78 5.29 1.50
C ARG A 37 9.00 6.41 2.20
N ILE A 38 7.82 6.10 2.71
CA ILE A 38 6.96 7.03 3.45
C ILE A 38 7.67 7.50 4.71
N GLN A 39 8.20 6.56 5.50
CA GLN A 39 8.88 6.83 6.76
C GLN A 39 10.09 7.75 6.57
N ARG A 40 10.92 7.52 5.54
CA ARG A 40 12.04 8.42 5.23
C ARG A 40 11.59 9.85 4.92
N ARG A 41 10.55 10.02 4.11
CA ARG A 41 10.01 11.35 3.78
C ARG A 41 9.42 12.04 4.99
N LEU A 42 8.66 11.30 5.81
CA LEU A 42 8.07 11.83 7.03
C LEU A 42 9.14 12.32 8.02
N PHE A 43 10.19 11.53 8.26
CA PHE A 43 11.25 11.93 9.18
C PHE A 43 12.07 13.11 8.67
N ALA A 44 12.35 13.19 7.38
CA ALA A 44 13.04 14.35 6.81
C ALA A 44 12.25 15.66 7.00
N GLU A 45 10.93 15.62 6.86
CA GLU A 45 10.08 16.79 7.10
C GLU A 45 9.90 17.10 8.59
N TRP A 46 9.90 16.07 9.43
CA TRP A 46 9.92 16.23 10.89
C TRP A 46 11.20 16.89 11.39
N GLU A 47 12.36 16.54 10.84
CA GLU A 47 13.64 17.18 11.16
C GLU A 47 13.64 18.67 10.81
N LYS A 48 13.09 19.05 9.65
CA LYS A 48 12.93 20.46 9.26
C LYS A 48 12.01 21.23 10.22
N PHE A 49 10.93 20.59 10.67
CA PHE A 49 10.06 21.17 11.68
C PHE A 49 10.78 21.34 13.02
N ALA A 50 11.53 20.32 13.46
CA ALA A 50 12.31 20.36 14.69
C ALA A 50 13.42 21.42 14.65
N ALA A 51 13.99 21.70 13.48
CA ALA A 51 14.94 22.78 13.23
C ALA A 51 14.28 24.18 13.17
N GLY A 52 12.94 24.25 13.20
CA GLY A 52 12.19 25.50 13.09
C GLY A 52 12.07 26.05 11.66
N GLU A 53 12.48 25.29 10.64
CA GLU A 53 12.47 25.70 9.23
C GLU A 53 11.06 25.65 8.62
N THR A 54 10.19 24.81 9.18
CA THR A 54 8.80 24.66 8.74
C THR A 54 7.84 24.83 9.90
N THR A 55 6.66 25.37 9.61
CA THR A 55 5.56 25.46 10.58
C THR A 55 4.78 24.15 10.63
N ALA A 56 4.13 23.88 11.77
CA ALA A 56 3.30 22.68 11.95
C ALA A 56 2.23 22.51 10.85
N LYS A 57 1.65 23.63 10.37
CA LYS A 57 0.68 23.62 9.26
C LYS A 57 1.30 23.07 7.96
N MET A 58 2.51 23.52 7.62
CA MET A 58 3.26 23.05 6.45
C MET A 58 3.58 21.55 6.57
N LEU A 59 4.03 21.12 7.76
CA LEU A 59 4.31 19.71 8.04
C LEU A 59 3.07 18.83 7.81
N LEU A 60 1.91 19.27 8.31
CA LEU A 60 0.65 18.54 8.16
C LEU A 60 0.18 18.47 6.70
N GLU A 61 0.34 19.55 5.92
CA GLU A 61 0.04 19.53 4.48
C GLU A 61 0.95 18.56 3.72
N VAL A 62 2.22 18.49 4.07
CA VAL A 62 3.17 17.54 3.46
C VAL A 62 2.83 16.11 3.87
N CYS A 63 2.45 15.87 5.13
CA CYS A 63 1.96 14.56 5.58
C CYS A 63 0.71 14.12 4.80
N SER A 64 -0.25 15.02 4.60
CA SER A 64 -1.45 14.75 3.80
C SER A 64 -1.10 14.28 2.38
N LYS A 65 -0.11 14.92 1.72
CA LYS A 65 0.37 14.51 0.39
C LYS A 65 1.18 13.21 0.39
N ILE A 66 1.84 12.86 1.50
CA ILE A 66 2.62 11.63 1.65
C ILE A 66 1.71 10.41 1.86
N PHE A 67 0.63 10.58 2.63
CA PHE A 67 -0.32 9.52 2.98
C PHE A 67 -1.55 9.46 2.07
N GLY A 68 -1.78 10.48 1.24
CA GLY A 68 -2.88 10.50 0.28
C GLY A 68 -2.77 9.36 -0.75
N PRO A 69 -3.91 8.85 -1.27
CA PRO A 69 -3.90 7.87 -2.34
C PRO A 69 -3.16 8.42 -3.56
N PRO A 70 -2.41 7.60 -4.32
CA PRO A 70 -1.85 8.04 -5.59
C PRO A 70 -3.01 8.54 -6.45
N GLY A 71 -2.96 9.83 -6.80
CA GLY A 71 -4.01 10.49 -7.57
C GLY A 71 -4.32 9.71 -8.85
N HIS A 72 -5.62 9.59 -9.15
CA HIS A 72 -6.15 9.14 -10.43
C HIS A 72 -5.67 10.02 -11.58
#